data_AF-A0A8S3FMK8-F1
#
_entry.id   AF-A0A8S3FMK8-F1
#
_cell.length_a   1.000
_cell.length_b   1.000
_cell.length_c   1.000
_cell.angle_alpha   90.00
_cell.angle_beta   90.00
_cell.angle_gamma   90.00
#
_symmetry.space_group_name_H-M   'P 1'
#
loop_
_entity.id
_entity.type
_entity.pdbx_description
1 polymer ?
#
loop_
_entity_poly.entity_id
_entity_poly.type
_entity_poly.pdbx_seq_one_letter_code
_entity_poly.pdbx_strand_id
1 'polypeptide(L)'
;EIHQETDIIEKDLQRALLPLSLGKSNQRIFLKEPRTKEIQSNDRFSINDSFTSKLFRVKINPVTAKIESDPERLETRNKVDDDRKHVIDAAIVRIMKTRKAMTHTQL
;
A
#
# COMPACT_ATOMS: atom_id res chain seq x y z
N GLU A 1 -1.36 12.67 -20.69
CA GLU A 1 -2.47 12.08 -21.45
C GLU A 1 -3.20 11.02 -20.64
N ILE A 2 -2.61 9.86 -20.33
CA ILE A 2 -3.28 8.76 -19.59
C ILE A 2 -3.94 9.21 -18.28
N HIS A 3 -3.24 9.99 -17.44
CA HIS A 3 -3.79 10.49 -16.17
C HIS A 3 -5.03 11.38 -16.38
N GLN A 4 -5.05 12.20 -17.44
CA GLN A 4 -6.15 13.13 -17.71
C GLN A 4 -7.39 12.40 -18.22
N GLU A 5 -7.21 11.33 -19.00
CA GLU A 5 -8.34 10.57 -19.55
C GLU A 5 -8.94 9.58 -18.55
N THR A 6 -8.12 9.06 -17.62
CA THR A 6 -8.55 8.02 -16.68
C THR A 6 -9.09 8.59 -15.37
N ASP A 7 -8.75 9.84 -15.02
CA ASP A 7 -9.10 10.48 -13.74
C ASP A 7 -8.71 9.64 -12.51
N ILE A 8 -7.70 8.78 -12.66
CA ILE A 8 -7.15 7.95 -11.58
C ILE A 8 -6.06 8.75 -10.88
N ILE A 9 -6.11 8.77 -9.54
CA ILE A 9 -5.08 9.36 -8.69
C ILE A 9 -3.69 8.82 -9.09
N GLU A 10 -2.71 9.72 -9.28
CA GLU A 10 -1.38 9.37 -9.81
C GLU A 10 -0.71 8.18 -9.13
N LYS A 11 -0.81 8.08 -7.79
CA LYS A 11 -0.27 6.95 -7.02
C LYS A 11 -0.91 5.61 -7.40
N ASP A 12 -2.22 5.58 -7.60
CA ASP A 12 -2.95 4.38 -7.96
C ASP A 12 -2.78 4.05 -9.44
N LEU A 13 -2.67 5.07 -10.30
CA LEU A 13 -2.34 4.92 -11.70
C LEU A 13 -0.97 4.25 -11.87
N GLN A 14 0.05 4.71 -11.15
CA GLN A 14 1.38 4.08 -11.17
C GLN A 14 1.32 2.61 -10.70
N ARG A 15 0.56 2.32 -9.64
CA ARG A 15 0.35 0.95 -9.12
C ARG A 15 -0.35 0.05 -10.14
N ALA A 16 -1.29 0.58 -10.91
CA ALA A 16 -2.02 -0.15 -11.95
C ALA A 16 -1.17 -0.39 -13.21
N LEU A 17 -0.36 0.59 -13.63
CA LEU A 17 0.50 0.50 -14.81
C LEU A 17 1.70 -0.43 -14.60
N LEU A 18 2.20 -0.58 -13.36
CA LEU A 18 3.34 -1.43 -13.05
C LEU A 18 3.19 -2.90 -13.51
N PRO A 19 2.13 -3.65 -13.13
CA PRO A 19 1.96 -5.03 -13.56
C PRO A 19 1.72 -5.16 -15.08
N LEU A 20 1.13 -4.14 -15.70
CA LEU A 20 0.82 -4.13 -17.14
C LEU A 20 2.06 -3.88 -18.02
N SER A 21 3.04 -3.13 -17.53
CA SER A 21 4.23 -2.72 -18.28
C SER A 21 5.52 -3.41 -17.86
N LEU A 22 5.70 -3.63 -16.56
CA LEU A 22 6.93 -4.14 -15.95
C LEU A 22 6.75 -5.53 -15.33
N GLY A 23 5.53 -6.08 -15.38
CA GLY A 23 5.22 -7.43 -14.94
C GLY A 23 5.89 -8.54 -15.76
N LYS A 24 5.44 -9.78 -15.52
CA LYS A 24 5.90 -10.98 -16.24
C LYS A 24 5.59 -10.84 -17.74
N SER A 25 6.41 -11.45 -18.59
CA SER A 25 6.24 -11.37 -20.06
C SER A 25 4.85 -11.82 -20.53
N ASN A 26 4.27 -12.84 -19.88
CA ASN A 26 2.92 -13.33 -20.14
C ASN A 26 1.78 -12.47 -19.55
N GLN A 27 2.11 -11.31 -18.96
CA GLN A 27 1.16 -10.32 -18.41
C GLN A 27 1.45 -8.90 -18.94
N ARG A 28 2.51 -8.73 -19.75
CA ARG A 28 3.00 -7.44 -20.21
C ARG A 28 2.24 -6.99 -21.46
N ILE A 29 1.16 -6.27 -21.23
CA ILE A 29 0.29 -5.70 -22.27
C ILE A 29 0.86 -4.36 -22.77
N PHE A 30 1.58 -3.62 -21.93
CA PHE A 30 2.21 -2.37 -22.31
C PHE A 30 3.72 -2.50 -22.43
N LEU A 31 4.29 -1.79 -23.41
CA LEU A 31 5.72 -1.49 -23.50
C LEU A 31 5.94 -0.10 -22.92
N LYS A 32 7.02 0.04 -22.17
CA LYS A 32 7.39 1.28 -21.49
C LYS A 32 8.72 1.78 -22.03
N GLU A 33 8.77 3.06 -22.37
CA GLU A 33 9.97 3.77 -22.78
C GLU A 33 10.18 5.03 -21.93
N PRO A 34 11.33 5.17 -21.23
CA PRO A 34 12.43 4.19 -21.08
C PRO A 34 12.06 3.00 -20.18
N ARG A 35 12.73 1.85 -20.39
CA ARG A 35 12.48 0.61 -19.63
C ARG A 35 13.12 0.64 -18.23
N THR A 36 12.63 1.53 -17.37
CA THR A 36 13.04 1.70 -15.97
C THR A 36 12.05 1.04 -15.01
N LYS A 37 12.49 0.72 -13.78
CA LYS A 37 11.64 0.09 -12.76
C LYS A 37 10.58 1.04 -12.17
N GLU A 38 10.82 2.34 -12.21
CA GLU A 38 9.95 3.36 -11.65
C GLU A 38 9.23 4.10 -12.76
N ILE A 39 7.92 4.27 -12.63
CA ILE A 39 7.10 5.02 -13.59
C ILE A 39 7.19 6.50 -13.27
N GLN A 40 7.71 7.28 -14.21
CA GLN A 40 7.74 8.73 -14.18
C GLN A 40 6.63 9.30 -15.07
N SER A 41 6.22 10.53 -14.79
CA SER A 41 5.12 11.20 -15.50
C SER A 41 5.42 11.46 -17.00
N ASN A 42 6.71 11.43 -17.39
CA ASN A 42 7.17 11.58 -18.78
C ASN A 42 7.37 10.24 -19.52
N ASP A 43 7.14 9.10 -18.85
CA ASP A 43 7.31 7.80 -19.48
C ASP A 43 6.21 7.56 -20.52
N ARG A 44 6.59 6.98 -21.66
CA ARG A 44 5.65 6.66 -22.74
C ARG A 44 5.27 5.18 -22.66
N PHE A 45 3.99 4.92 -22.81
CA PHE A 45 3.43 3.57 -22.85
C PHE A 45 2.85 3.30 -24.24
N SER A 46 3.19 2.17 -24.82
CA SER A 46 2.62 1.68 -26.08
C SER A 46 2.06 0.28 -25.89
N ILE A 47 1.14 -0.14 -26.76
CA ILE A 47 0.58 -1.49 -26.72
C ILE A 47 1.64 -2.48 -27.22
N ASN A 48 1.79 -3.61 -26.52
CA ASN A 48 2.69 -4.69 -26.90
C ASN A 48 2.01 -5.61 -27.90
N ASP A 49 2.13 -5.33 -29.20
CA ASP A 49 1.54 -6.16 -30.25
C ASP A 49 2.16 -7.56 -30.34
N SER A 50 3.34 -7.76 -29.76
CA SER A 50 4.01 -9.07 -29.66
C SER A 50 3.58 -9.88 -28.44
N PHE A 51 2.55 -9.43 -27.71
CA PHE A 51 2.05 -10.15 -26.54
C PHE A 51 1.45 -11.51 -26.93
N THR A 52 1.92 -12.58 -26.27
CA THR A 52 1.38 -13.93 -26.45
C THR A 52 1.21 -14.62 -25.09
N SER A 53 0.10 -15.35 -24.94
CA SER A 53 -0.22 -16.13 -23.76
C SER A 53 -0.71 -17.52 -24.17
N LYS A 54 -0.22 -18.55 -23.46
CA LYS A 54 -0.71 -19.93 -23.59
C LYS A 54 -2.13 -20.10 -23.03
N LEU A 55 -2.55 -19.21 -22.15
CA LEU A 55 -3.86 -19.25 -21.48
C LEU A 55 -4.82 -18.28 -22.15
N PHE A 56 -6.06 -18.73 -22.36
CA PHE A 56 -7.16 -17.88 -22.86
C PHE A 56 -7.52 -16.75 -21.88
N ARG A 57 -7.47 -17.04 -20.57
CA ARG A 57 -7.67 -16.04 -19.52
C ARG A 57 -6.33 -15.67 -18.89
N VAL A 58 -5.88 -14.44 -19.14
CA VAL A 58 -4.67 -13.90 -18.51
C VAL A 58 -5.07 -13.16 -17.25
N LYS A 59 -4.66 -13.68 -16.10
CA LYS A 59 -4.85 -13.00 -14.82
C LYS A 59 -3.75 -11.96 -14.61
N ILE A 60 -4.11 -10.69 -14.58
CA ILE A 60 -3.23 -9.61 -14.15
C ILE A 60 -3.34 -9.50 -12.64
N ASN A 61 -2.29 -9.88 -11.93
CA ASN A 61 -2.25 -9.67 -10.48
C ASN A 61 -1.67 -8.28 -10.22
N PRO A 62 -2.30 -7.46 -9.36
CA PRO A 62 -1.66 -6.24 -8.90
C PRO A 62 -0.33 -6.60 -8.24
N VAL A 63 0.67 -5.75 -8.41
CA VAL A 63 1.91 -5.87 -7.62
C VAL A 63 1.49 -5.69 -6.18
N THR A 64 1.52 -6.79 -5.42
CA THR A 64 1.13 -6.78 -4.02
C THR A 64 2.12 -5.86 -3.33
N ALA A 65 1.68 -4.65 -2.97
CA ALA A 65 2.41 -3.79 -2.04
C ALA A 65 2.40 -4.53 -0.70
N LYS A 66 3.35 -5.45 -0.50
CA LYS A 66 3.51 -6.19 0.76
C LYS A 66 4.09 -5.32 1.88
N ILE A 67 4.30 -4.05 1.60
CA ILE A 67 4.89 -3.08 2.50
C ILE A 67 3.83 -2.00 2.60
N GLU A 68 3.14 -1.91 3.74
CA GLU A 68 2.43 -0.69 4.11
C GLU A 68 3.34 0.47 3.76
N SER A 69 2.84 1.45 3.02
CA SER A 69 3.66 2.62 2.73
C SER A 69 4.11 3.23 4.06
N ASP A 70 5.32 3.81 4.12
CA ASP A 70 5.82 4.44 5.34
C ASP A 70 4.80 5.36 6.05
N PRO A 71 3.96 6.16 5.35
CA PRO A 71 2.89 6.92 6.01
C PRO A 71 1.79 6.03 6.61
N GLU A 72 1.30 5.00 5.91
CA GLU A 72 0.30 4.06 6.44
C GLU A 72 0.83 3.35 7.69
N ARG A 73 2.11 2.95 7.67
CA ARG A 73 2.76 2.31 8.81
C ARG A 73 2.89 3.24 10.02
N LEU A 74 3.15 4.52 9.79
CA LEU A 74 3.19 5.54 10.83
C LEU A 74 1.80 5.77 11.42
N GLU A 75 0.76 5.87 10.58
CA GLU A 75 -0.63 6.00 11.05
C GLU A 75 -1.06 4.80 11.89
N THR A 76 -0.73 3.58 11.46
CA THR A 76 -1.00 2.36 12.23
C THR A 76 -0.32 2.40 13.60
N ARG A 77 0.93 2.85 13.67
CA ARG A 77 1.65 3.02 14.95
C ARG A 77 0.98 4.05 15.85
N ASN A 78 0.61 5.20 15.31
CA ASN A 78 -0.04 6.26 16.08
C ASN A 78 -1.39 5.78 16.65
N LYS A 79 -2.20 5.07 15.85
CA LYS A 79 -3.46 4.48 16.32
C LYS A 79 -3.23 3.48 17.45
N VAL A 80 -2.22 2.62 17.34
CA VAL A 80 -1.87 1.67 18.40
C VAL A 80 -1.45 2.39 19.69
N ASP A 81 -0.68 3.47 19.59
CA ASP A 81 -0.25 4.22 20.76
C ASP A 81 -1.41 4.99 21.43
N ASP A 82 -2.38 5.49 20.66
CA ASP A 82 -3.60 6.08 21.21
C ASP A 82 -4.48 5.04 21.90
N ASP A 83 -4.67 3.86 21.31
CA ASP A 83 -5.43 2.77 21.93
C ASP A 83 -4.78 2.30 23.24
N ARG A 84 -3.44 2.27 23.30
CA ARG A 84 -2.70 1.92 24.52
C ARG A 84 -3.00 2.88 25.68
N LYS A 85 -3.17 4.18 25.42
CA LYS A 85 -3.51 5.16 26.47
C LYS A 85 -4.83 4.78 27.15
N HIS A 86 -5.86 4.46 26.36
CA HIS A 86 -7.16 4.04 26.88
C HIS A 86 -7.08 2.75 27.71
N VAL A 87 -6.28 1.78 27.25
CA VAL A 87 -6.07 0.53 28.00
C VAL A 87 -5.33 0.77 29.31
N ILE A 88 -4.31 1.63 29.31
CA ILE A 88 -3.54 2.01 30.50
C ILE A 88 -4.46 2.70 31.52
N ASP A 89 -5.25 3.69 31.09
CA ASP A 89 -6.20 4.40 31.96
C ASP A 89 -7.22 3.43 32.59
N ALA A 90 -7.78 2.53 31.79
CA ALA A 90 -8.72 1.52 32.27
C ALA A 90 -8.07 0.55 33.28
N ALA A 91 -6.80 0.18 33.07
CA ALA A 91 -6.06 -0.68 33.99
C ALA A 91 -5.78 0.03 35.32
N ILE A 92 -5.37 1.30 35.28
CA ILE A 92 -5.16 2.14 36.46
C ILE A 92 -6.46 2.23 37.27
N VAL A 93 -7.58 2.58 36.62
CA VAL A 93 -8.90 2.67 37.28
C VAL A 93 -9.29 1.34 37.93
N ARG A 94 -9.08 0.21 37.25
CA ARG A 94 -9.36 -1.14 37.78
C ARG A 94 -8.53 -1.42 39.04
N ILE A 95 -7.23 -1.12 39.03
CA ILE A 95 -6.32 -1.34 40.16
C ILE A 95 -6.71 -0.44 41.34
N MET A 96 -6.90 0.85 41.10
CA MET A 96 -7.24 1.83 42.13
C MET A 96 -8.60 1.55 42.77
N LYS A 97 -9.61 1.14 41.97
CA LYS A 97 -10.94 0.78 42.50
C LYS A 97 -10.88 -0.41 43.47
N THR A 98 -9.95 -1.34 43.24
CA THR A 98 -9.77 -2.56 44.04
C THR A 98 -9.00 -2.28 45.32
N ARG A 99 -7.87 -1.57 45.25
CA ARG A 99 -6.97 -1.37 46.41
C ARG A 99 -7.28 -0.14 47.26
N LYS A 100 -8.08 0.81 46.77
CA LYS A 100 -8.54 2.05 47.44
C LYS A 100 -7.45 3.06 47.83
N ALA A 101 -6.25 2.62 48.20
CA ALA A 101 -5.08 3.43 48.45
C ALA A 101 -3.80 2.69 48.00
N MET A 102 -2.84 3.42 47.43
CA MET A 102 -1.55 2.91 46.96
C MET A 102 -0.57 4.07 46.78
N THR A 103 0.73 3.82 46.97
CA THR A 103 1.78 4.80 46.65
C THR A 103 2.09 4.81 45.15
N HIS A 104 2.46 5.97 44.60
CA HIS A 104 2.69 6.14 43.15
C HIS A 104 3.74 5.16 42.58
N THR A 105 4.81 4.86 43.33
CA THR A 105 5.85 3.92 42.90
C THR A 105 5.37 2.46 42.83
N GLN A 106 4.26 2.14 43.50
CA GLN A 106 3.67 0.79 43.54
C GLN A 106 2.53 0.61 42.54
N LEU A 107 2.19 1.64 41.77
CA LEU A 107 1.19 1.65 40.69
C LEU A 107 1.84 1.26 39.36
#